data_AF-A0A7S2UK40-F1
#
_entry.id   AF-A0A7S2UK40-F1
#
_cell.length_a   1.000
_cell.length_b   1.000
_cell.length_c   1.000
_cell.angle_alpha   90.00
_cell.angle_beta   90.00
_cell.angle_gamma   90.00
#
_symmetry.space_group_name_H-M   'P 1'
#
loop_
_entity.id
_entity.type
_entity.pdbx_description
1 polymer ?
#
loop_
_entity_poly.entity_id
_entity_poly.type
_entity_poly.pdbx_seq_one_letter_code
_entity_poly.pdbx_strand_id
1 'polypeptide(L)'
;RHVKKKKRRTQGYYTHSTKDMGLQELSSAEALSEFCSSNANALVCFSATWCGPCRKSHPTLMDLAESYEKDTSMDLKMALIYESNLGDDIHAYKVGAFPTYVLFQNSTEVGRVEGVNFDGIRNLVASKGCKKALGAGQSLGGGDSGISNLSPAEARAKRLEKLQQSMAASTAPPAAPTDAVKQDDVEMKEAASVPKKEKDGDQVMAEPEEIDQTANLDKEALDTLTGAMGFPLLRAQKGLLYGNGSAVEGAVEWLLEHQDDDDIDEPIPMKKPSDAAGVAQSYKCNDCGKVLSSMANLELHANKTGHADFEESTQAIKPLTAEEKAAKMEEIKGLLKAKRSERENEEKEEEIVREKQRRSMGKEMSKTREQMDREARKREAFVRKREKQAVVKERERIRAELEKDKRERMANKGKLSSKLGVDGYNPDAIQYNVPGAGESPDQEQQKEHVKKPPPSASKIEDYIKKVSAYRAGGDGGKCLKILLAYISNVVNNPEEDKFKRVNMENKAYKGKVKPFLGAKQLLLAVGFVLNESGDTLVLGADADLSLLSDTKDKLEKALAAY
;
A
#
# COMPACT_ATOMS: atom_id res chain seq x y z
N ARG A 1 28.22 -1.27 -36.80
CA ARG A 1 26.97 -0.51 -36.95
C ARG A 1 25.78 -1.43 -36.69
N HIS A 2 25.24 -1.52 -35.46
CA HIS A 2 23.93 -2.13 -35.18
C HIS A 2 23.37 -1.48 -33.93
N VAL A 3 22.53 -0.45 -34.14
CA VAL A 3 21.87 0.33 -33.08
C VAL A 3 20.57 -0.37 -32.72
N LYS A 4 20.52 -1.04 -31.57
CA LYS A 4 19.27 -1.53 -30.98
C LYS A 4 18.55 -0.36 -30.32
N LYS A 5 17.56 0.23 -31.02
CA LYS A 5 16.61 1.22 -30.48
C LYS A 5 15.83 0.58 -29.32
N LYS A 6 16.14 0.99 -28.08
CA LYS A 6 15.27 0.73 -26.92
C LYS A 6 14.08 1.69 -27.01
N LYS A 7 12.89 1.18 -27.33
CA LYS A 7 11.61 1.87 -27.12
C LYS A 7 11.51 2.28 -25.65
N ARG A 8 11.59 3.57 -25.36
CA ARG A 8 11.21 4.14 -24.06
C ARG A 8 9.70 3.98 -23.94
N ARG A 9 9.24 3.16 -22.98
CA ARG A 9 7.86 3.20 -22.49
C ARG A 9 7.64 4.61 -21.92
N THR A 10 6.91 5.45 -22.65
CA THR A 10 6.29 6.66 -22.11
C THR A 10 5.20 6.19 -21.16
N GLN A 11 5.51 6.22 -19.87
CA GLN A 11 4.52 6.00 -18.82
C GLN A 11 3.62 7.23 -18.79
N GLY A 12 2.36 7.04 -19.14
CA GLY A 12 1.37 8.10 -19.34
C GLY A 12 1.27 9.03 -18.15
N TYR A 13 1.20 10.33 -18.46
CA TYR A 13 0.75 11.35 -17.53
C TYR A 13 -0.73 11.08 -17.23
N TYR A 14 -1.04 10.77 -15.98
CA TYR A 14 -2.40 10.75 -15.47
C TYR A 14 -2.88 12.21 -15.37
N THR A 15 -3.70 12.65 -16.31
CA THR A 15 -4.58 13.80 -16.14
C THR A 15 -5.98 13.25 -15.93
N HIS A 16 -6.34 12.92 -14.69
CA HIS A 16 -7.74 12.69 -14.37
C HIS A 16 -8.40 14.04 -14.11
N SER A 17 -9.47 14.31 -14.85
CA SER A 17 -10.40 15.41 -14.63
C SER A 17 -11.02 15.24 -13.24
N THR A 18 -10.53 16.01 -12.27
CA THR A 18 -10.97 16.00 -10.87
C THR A 18 -12.26 16.80 -10.71
N LYS A 19 -13.42 16.13 -10.73
CA LYS A 19 -14.64 16.76 -10.23
C LYS A 19 -15.53 15.89 -9.35
N ASP A 20 -15.15 14.65 -9.08
CA ASP A 20 -15.97 13.70 -8.29
C ASP A 20 -15.17 12.84 -7.29
N MET A 21 -14.08 13.37 -6.73
CA MET A 21 -13.38 12.69 -5.63
C MET A 21 -13.09 13.71 -4.53
N GLY A 22 -13.36 13.37 -3.28
CA GLY A 22 -13.40 14.28 -2.13
C GLY A 22 -12.11 15.03 -1.75
N LEU A 23 -11.06 14.90 -2.57
CA LEU A 23 -9.82 15.66 -2.47
C LEU A 23 -9.75 16.65 -3.64
N GLN A 24 -9.83 17.95 -3.35
CA GLN A 24 -9.79 19.00 -4.36
C GLN A 24 -8.34 19.38 -4.72
N GLU A 25 -7.97 19.30 -6.00
CA GLU A 25 -6.68 19.82 -6.47
C GLU A 25 -6.76 21.34 -6.73
N LEU A 26 -5.86 22.10 -6.11
CA LEU A 26 -5.78 23.55 -6.24
C LEU A 26 -4.74 23.94 -7.29
N SER A 27 -5.12 24.86 -8.18
CA SER A 27 -4.32 25.25 -9.33
C SER A 27 -3.47 26.51 -9.13
N SER A 28 -3.76 27.34 -8.13
CA SER A 28 -3.06 28.60 -7.83
C SER A 28 -3.10 28.98 -6.35
N ALA A 29 -2.26 29.94 -5.94
CA ALA A 29 -2.27 30.49 -4.58
C ALA A 29 -3.57 31.24 -4.24
N GLU A 30 -4.19 31.91 -5.23
CA GLU A 30 -5.50 32.54 -5.05
C GLU A 30 -6.58 31.52 -4.71
N ALA A 31 -6.60 30.39 -5.44
CA ALA A 31 -7.54 29.29 -5.18
C ALA A 31 -7.36 28.68 -3.77
N LEU A 32 -6.13 28.68 -3.24
CA LEU A 32 -5.85 28.26 -1.86
C LEU A 32 -6.48 29.21 -0.84
N SER A 33 -6.33 30.52 -1.04
CA SER A 33 -6.92 31.53 -0.15
C SER A 33 -8.45 31.52 -0.19
N GLU A 34 -9.04 31.32 -1.38
CA GLU A 34 -10.47 31.18 -1.57
C GLU A 34 -10.99 29.91 -0.88
N PHE A 35 -10.29 28.78 -1.05
CA PHE A 35 -10.65 27.51 -0.41
C PHE A 35 -10.62 27.59 1.13
N CYS A 36 -9.64 28.29 1.70
CA CYS A 36 -9.54 28.50 3.15
C CYS A 36 -10.60 29.47 3.69
N SER A 37 -11.12 30.38 2.85
CA SER A 37 -12.17 31.33 3.21
C SER A 37 -13.57 30.74 3.05
N SER A 38 -13.75 29.86 2.05
CA SER A 38 -15.03 29.20 1.76
C SER A 38 -15.37 28.09 2.76
N ASN A 39 -14.38 27.48 3.41
CA ASN A 39 -14.58 26.33 4.29
C ASN A 39 -14.17 26.67 5.74
N ALA A 40 -15.04 26.35 6.70
CA ALA A 40 -14.78 26.60 8.12
C ALA A 40 -13.55 25.83 8.63
N ASN A 41 -13.40 24.55 8.22
CA ASN A 41 -12.17 23.78 8.43
C ASN A 41 -11.66 23.24 7.08
N ALA A 42 -10.46 23.67 6.72
CA ALA A 42 -9.78 23.29 5.49
C ALA A 42 -8.43 22.63 5.83
N LEU A 43 -8.22 21.40 5.38
CA LEU A 43 -6.93 20.71 5.50
C LEU A 43 -6.23 20.70 4.14
N VAL A 44 -5.10 21.39 4.06
CA VAL A 44 -4.35 21.57 2.81
C VAL A 44 -3.08 20.73 2.86
N CYS A 45 -2.88 19.88 1.86
CA CYS A 45 -1.65 19.13 1.65
C CYS A 45 -0.75 19.83 0.64
N PHE A 46 0.41 20.28 1.09
CA PHE A 46 1.49 20.79 0.24
C PHE A 46 2.31 19.60 -0.27
N SER A 47 2.28 19.40 -1.58
CA SER A 47 2.86 18.25 -2.26
C SER A 47 3.79 18.68 -3.40
N ALA A 48 4.59 17.75 -3.89
CA ALA A 48 5.50 17.99 -5.01
C ALA A 48 5.57 16.76 -5.92
N THR A 49 5.57 16.99 -7.23
CA THR A 49 5.58 15.93 -8.26
C THR A 49 6.89 15.13 -8.27
N TRP A 50 8.00 15.77 -7.87
CA TRP A 50 9.31 15.14 -7.73
C TRP A 50 9.46 14.36 -6.40
N CYS A 51 8.60 14.60 -5.40
CA CYS A 51 8.68 13.95 -4.10
C CYS A 51 8.14 12.51 -4.16
N GLY A 52 9.01 11.53 -3.82
CA GLY A 52 8.65 10.11 -3.78
C GLY A 52 7.59 9.76 -2.74
N PRO A 53 7.77 10.17 -1.46
CA PRO A 53 6.77 9.99 -0.41
C PRO A 53 5.39 10.57 -0.75
N CYS A 54 5.32 11.76 -1.35
CA CYS A 54 4.05 12.37 -1.81
C CYS A 54 3.30 11.46 -2.78
N ARG A 55 3.98 10.97 -3.83
CA ARG A 55 3.36 10.07 -4.82
C ARG A 55 2.87 8.75 -4.23
N LYS A 56 3.57 8.22 -3.23
CA LYS A 56 3.15 6.98 -2.54
C LYS A 56 1.99 7.19 -1.58
N SER A 57 1.88 8.36 -0.96
CA SER A 57 0.86 8.69 0.04
C SER A 57 -0.41 9.30 -0.55
N HIS A 58 -0.40 9.64 -1.84
CA HIS A 58 -1.55 10.22 -2.55
C HIS A 58 -2.82 9.35 -2.49
N PRO A 59 -2.80 8.03 -2.76
CA PRO A 59 -4.02 7.21 -2.68
C PRO A 59 -4.60 7.17 -1.26
N THR A 60 -3.72 7.01 -0.26
CA THR A 60 -4.13 7.01 1.16
C THR A 60 -4.69 8.35 1.63
N LEU A 61 -4.24 9.46 1.03
CA LEU A 61 -4.78 10.79 1.30
C LEU A 61 -6.19 10.96 0.69
N MET A 62 -6.38 10.43 -0.52
CA MET A 62 -7.68 10.41 -1.20
C MET A 62 -8.70 9.58 -0.44
N ASP A 63 -8.34 8.38 0.03
CA ASP A 63 -9.21 7.54 0.86
C ASP A 63 -9.61 8.25 2.16
N LEU A 64 -8.67 8.98 2.77
CA LEU A 64 -8.92 9.74 3.99
C LEU A 64 -9.90 10.90 3.73
N ALA A 65 -9.73 11.64 2.63
CA ALA A 65 -10.64 12.70 2.24
C ALA A 65 -12.05 12.18 2.01
N GLU A 66 -12.20 11.06 1.29
CA GLU A 66 -13.50 10.42 1.07
C GLU A 66 -14.15 9.96 2.38
N SER A 67 -13.37 9.43 3.33
CA SER A 67 -13.89 9.03 4.64
C SER A 67 -14.47 10.20 5.45
N TYR A 68 -13.83 11.37 5.38
CA TYR A 68 -14.30 12.57 6.07
C TYR A 68 -15.49 13.23 5.37
N GLU A 69 -15.62 13.10 4.04
CA GLU A 69 -16.81 13.57 3.34
C GLU A 69 -18.04 12.71 3.60
N LYS A 70 -17.86 11.39 3.77
CA LYS A 70 -18.95 10.47 4.10
C LYS A 70 -19.42 10.63 5.56
N ASP A 71 -18.52 11.02 6.46
CA ASP A 71 -18.86 11.24 7.86
C ASP A 71 -19.59 12.58 8.04
N THR A 72 -20.92 12.53 8.08
CA THR A 72 -21.79 13.72 8.24
C THR A 72 -21.56 14.46 9.56
N SER A 73 -20.86 13.86 10.53
CA SER A 73 -20.55 14.47 11.83
C SER A 73 -19.34 15.43 11.80
N MET A 74 -18.49 15.32 10.77
CA MET A 74 -17.29 16.13 10.58
C MET A 74 -17.53 17.19 9.50
N ASP A 75 -17.03 18.39 9.72
CA ASP A 75 -17.09 19.48 8.74
C ASP A 75 -15.67 19.85 8.34
N LEU A 76 -15.06 18.98 7.53
CA LEU A 76 -13.66 19.10 7.08
C LEU A 76 -13.58 18.88 5.57
N LYS A 77 -13.01 19.84 4.84
CA LYS A 77 -12.67 19.69 3.43
C LYS A 77 -11.17 19.57 3.24
N MET A 78 -10.75 18.67 2.35
CA MET A 78 -9.35 18.40 2.07
C MET A 78 -8.98 18.87 0.67
N ALA A 79 -7.82 19.53 0.57
CA ALA A 79 -7.26 19.97 -0.69
C ALA A 79 -5.79 19.57 -0.84
N LEU A 80 -5.37 19.42 -2.10
CA LEU A 80 -4.00 19.13 -2.49
C LEU A 80 -3.48 20.28 -3.35
N ILE A 81 -2.27 20.76 -3.07
CA ILE A 81 -1.63 21.79 -3.88
C ILE A 81 -0.18 21.41 -4.16
N TYR A 82 0.24 21.59 -5.41
CA TYR A 82 1.60 21.30 -5.83
C TYR A 82 2.49 22.55 -5.75
N GLU A 83 3.74 22.38 -5.34
CA GLU A 83 4.76 23.44 -5.33
C GLU A 83 4.85 24.19 -6.68
N SER A 84 4.73 23.48 -7.80
CA SER A 84 4.73 24.07 -9.14
C SER A 84 3.64 25.11 -9.37
N ASN A 85 2.57 25.07 -8.58
CA ASN A 85 1.41 25.93 -8.69
C ASN A 85 1.47 27.12 -7.71
N LEU A 86 2.31 27.06 -6.66
CA LEU A 86 2.54 28.20 -5.75
C LEU A 86 3.74 29.05 -6.16
N GLY A 87 4.77 28.46 -6.76
CA GLY A 87 6.02 29.20 -7.03
C GLY A 87 6.58 29.83 -5.74
N ASP A 88 6.80 31.15 -5.77
CA ASP A 88 7.43 31.89 -4.67
C ASP A 88 6.55 32.03 -3.42
N ASP A 89 5.22 31.89 -3.55
CA ASP A 89 4.27 32.01 -2.43
C ASP A 89 4.41 30.86 -1.41
N ILE A 90 5.08 29.76 -1.78
CA ILE A 90 5.32 28.64 -0.86
C ILE A 90 6.14 29.04 0.36
N HIS A 91 7.02 30.04 0.21
CA HIS A 91 7.83 30.56 1.30
C HIS A 91 6.99 31.30 2.36
N ALA A 92 5.86 31.91 1.96
CA ALA A 92 4.95 32.57 2.89
C ALA A 92 4.32 31.58 3.89
N TYR A 93 4.06 30.34 3.44
CA TYR A 93 3.49 29.27 4.26
C TYR A 93 4.54 28.50 5.10
N LYS A 94 5.83 28.83 4.97
CA LYS A 94 6.95 28.22 5.70
C LYS A 94 6.98 26.69 5.58
N VAL A 95 6.81 26.16 4.37
CA VAL A 95 6.86 24.72 4.12
C VAL A 95 8.32 24.29 3.96
N GLY A 96 8.86 23.56 4.95
CA GLY A 96 10.25 23.08 4.94
C GLY A 96 10.45 21.64 4.47
N ALA A 97 9.38 20.85 4.39
CA ALA A 97 9.42 19.44 4.00
C ALA A 97 8.16 19.04 3.21
N PHE A 98 8.29 18.04 2.34
CA PHE A 98 7.16 17.48 1.57
C PHE A 98 6.94 16.00 1.91
N PRO A 99 5.69 15.53 2.08
CA PRO A 99 4.45 16.31 2.16
C PRO A 99 4.32 17.02 3.52
N THR A 100 3.67 18.19 3.52
CA THR A 100 3.26 18.88 4.76
C THR A 100 1.75 19.12 4.72
N TYR A 101 1.08 18.85 5.83
CA TYR A 101 -0.35 19.03 6.00
C TYR A 101 -0.60 20.19 6.96
N VAL A 102 -1.37 21.18 6.53
CA VAL A 102 -1.69 22.37 7.33
C VAL A 102 -3.20 22.47 7.48
N LEU A 103 -3.66 22.56 8.73
CA LEU A 103 -5.06 22.75 9.07
C LEU A 103 -5.35 24.25 9.25
N PHE A 104 -6.26 24.76 8.42
CA PHE A 104 -6.81 26.09 8.52
C PHE A 104 -8.21 26.04 9.12
N GLN A 105 -8.45 26.85 10.15
CA GLN A 105 -9.80 27.09 10.68
C GLN A 105 -10.13 28.56 10.51
N ASN A 106 -11.24 28.88 9.85
CA ASN A 106 -11.65 30.26 9.55
C ASN A 106 -10.48 31.12 9.00
N SER A 107 -9.78 30.60 7.97
CA SER A 107 -8.61 31.22 7.35
C SER A 107 -7.36 31.42 8.25
N THR A 108 -7.33 30.88 9.47
CA THR A 108 -6.16 30.94 10.37
C THR A 108 -5.47 29.57 10.46
N GLU A 109 -4.13 29.54 10.40
CA GLU A 109 -3.36 28.31 10.62
C GLU A 109 -3.44 27.88 12.10
N VAL A 110 -3.96 26.68 12.35
CA VAL A 110 -4.17 26.15 13.70
C VAL A 110 -3.15 25.07 14.07
N GLY A 111 -2.64 24.36 13.08
CA GLY A 111 -1.61 23.34 13.28
C GLY A 111 -1.12 22.72 11.98
N ARG A 112 0.07 22.14 12.06
CA ARG A 112 0.75 21.50 10.94
C ARG A 112 1.30 20.14 11.31
N VAL A 113 1.37 19.25 10.33
CA VAL A 113 1.97 17.92 10.42
C VAL A 113 2.92 17.76 9.24
N GLU A 114 4.19 17.51 9.54
CA GLU A 114 5.23 17.33 8.53
C GLU A 114 5.46 15.83 8.27
N GLY A 115 5.63 15.47 7.00
CA GLY A 115 5.88 14.10 6.56
C GLY A 115 4.62 13.24 6.47
N VAL A 116 4.78 11.98 6.04
CA VAL A 116 3.68 11.02 5.88
C VAL A 116 3.26 10.48 7.25
N ASN A 117 2.39 11.22 7.95
CA ASN A 117 1.88 10.84 9.26
C ASN A 117 0.35 11.02 9.35
N PHE A 118 -0.39 10.03 8.87
CA PHE A 118 -1.86 10.04 8.87
C PHE A 118 -2.47 9.96 10.27
N ASP A 119 -1.79 9.32 11.23
CA ASP A 119 -2.24 9.28 12.62
C ASP A 119 -2.13 10.66 13.27
N GLY A 120 -1.06 11.40 12.96
CA GLY A 120 -0.91 12.80 13.35
C GLY A 120 -2.02 13.69 12.80
N ILE A 121 -2.40 13.51 11.54
CA ILE A 121 -3.52 14.24 10.91
C ILE A 121 -4.83 13.93 11.64
N ARG A 122 -5.15 12.64 11.85
CA ARG A 122 -6.37 12.22 12.55
C ARG A 122 -6.44 12.79 13.98
N ASN A 123 -5.31 12.78 14.70
CA ASN A 123 -5.21 13.36 16.03
C ASN A 123 -5.37 14.88 16.02
N LEU A 124 -4.81 15.57 15.03
CA LEU A 124 -4.94 17.03 14.88
C LEU A 124 -6.39 17.43 14.62
N VAL A 125 -7.07 16.73 13.71
CA VAL A 125 -8.49 16.94 13.39
C VAL A 125 -9.36 16.66 14.62
N ALA A 126 -9.09 15.58 15.36
CA ALA A 126 -9.81 15.24 16.58
C ALA A 126 -9.58 16.25 17.72
N SER A 127 -8.33 16.69 17.91
CA SER A 127 -7.96 17.65 18.96
C SER A 127 -8.54 19.04 18.73
N LYS A 128 -8.64 19.48 17.49
CA LYS A 128 -9.15 20.82 17.13
C LYS A 128 -10.66 20.84 16.89
N GLY A 129 -11.33 19.69 17.06
CA GLY A 129 -12.77 19.60 17.14
C GLY A 129 -13.48 20.06 15.86
N CYS A 130 -13.05 19.56 14.69
CA CYS A 130 -13.65 19.86 13.38
C CYS A 130 -15.06 19.23 13.19
N LYS A 131 -15.86 19.18 14.26
CA LYS A 131 -17.22 18.63 14.25
C LYS A 131 -18.17 19.69 13.72
N LYS A 132 -19.17 19.26 12.94
CA LYS A 132 -20.24 20.14 12.51
C LYS A 132 -21.01 20.64 13.73
N ALA A 133 -21.20 21.94 13.85
CA ALA A 133 -21.99 22.54 14.93
C ALA A 133 -23.48 22.21 14.77
N LEU A 134 -23.87 20.97 15.08
CA LEU A 134 -25.26 20.63 15.35
C LEU A 134 -25.62 21.25 16.70
N GLY A 135 -26.69 22.06 16.72
CA GLY A 135 -27.12 22.87 17.85
C GLY A 135 -27.11 22.14 19.20
N ALA A 136 -26.90 22.90 20.27
CA ALA A 136 -26.74 22.47 21.66
C ALA A 136 -27.68 21.33 22.08
N GLY A 137 -27.22 20.09 21.90
CA GLY A 137 -27.80 18.87 22.46
C GLY A 137 -26.89 18.38 23.58
N GLN A 138 -27.46 18.14 24.76
CA GLN A 138 -26.72 17.67 25.93
C GLN A 138 -26.08 16.30 25.64
N SER A 139 -24.75 16.28 25.58
CA SER A 139 -23.96 15.05 25.40
C SER A 139 -23.98 14.20 26.66
N LEU A 140 -24.86 13.21 26.71
CA LEU A 140 -24.75 12.08 27.63
C LEU A 140 -23.62 11.16 27.14
N GLY A 141 -22.42 11.34 27.69
CA GLY A 141 -21.31 10.41 27.46
C GLY A 141 -19.97 11.08 27.09
N GLY A 142 -19.59 12.15 27.79
CA GLY A 142 -18.22 12.66 27.78
C GLY A 142 -17.48 12.15 29.01
N GLY A 143 -16.39 11.41 28.80
CA GLY A 143 -15.50 10.96 29.85
C GLY A 143 -14.90 12.15 30.61
N ASP A 144 -15.20 12.22 31.90
CA ASP A 144 -14.68 13.25 32.79
C ASP A 144 -13.17 13.08 32.98
N SER A 145 -12.43 14.03 32.45
CA SER A 145 -11.07 14.37 32.84
C SER A 145 -11.08 14.94 34.26
N GLY A 146 -11.20 14.03 35.24
CA GLY A 146 -11.34 14.39 36.65
C GLY A 146 -11.03 13.24 37.62
N ILE A 147 -10.01 12.42 37.34
CA ILE A 147 -9.54 11.41 38.31
C ILE A 147 -8.02 11.49 38.47
N SER A 148 -7.57 12.54 39.13
CA SER A 148 -6.25 12.58 39.76
C SER A 148 -6.46 13.00 41.21
N ASN A 149 -6.69 12.00 42.07
CA ASN A 149 -6.57 11.96 43.54
C ASN A 149 -7.79 11.32 44.24
N LEU A 150 -8.01 10.02 44.01
CA LEU A 150 -8.81 9.18 44.89
C LEU A 150 -8.02 7.92 45.22
N SER A 151 -8.08 7.50 46.48
CA SER A 151 -7.34 6.31 46.93
C SER A 151 -7.91 5.04 46.28
N PRO A 152 -7.10 3.97 46.12
CA PRO A 152 -7.57 2.71 45.54
C PRO A 152 -8.77 2.07 46.28
N ALA A 153 -8.98 2.41 47.54
CA ALA A 153 -10.12 1.95 48.33
C ALA A 153 -11.42 2.69 47.94
N GLU A 154 -11.37 4.01 47.77
CA GLU A 154 -12.53 4.84 47.38
C GLU A 154 -12.97 4.55 45.95
N ALA A 155 -12.03 4.24 45.04
CA ALA A 155 -12.33 3.84 43.67
C ALA A 155 -12.97 2.43 43.57
N ARG A 156 -12.75 1.56 44.57
CA ARG A 156 -13.42 0.25 44.68
C ARG A 156 -14.81 0.39 45.30
N ALA A 157 -14.97 1.22 46.33
CA ALA A 157 -16.26 1.49 46.95
C ALA A 157 -17.28 2.07 45.96
N LYS A 158 -16.89 3.08 45.16
CA LYS A 158 -17.76 3.65 44.11
C LYS A 158 -18.11 2.67 42.99
N ARG A 159 -17.23 1.71 42.67
CA ARG A 159 -17.55 0.64 41.71
C ARG A 159 -18.55 -0.35 42.29
N LEU A 160 -18.47 -0.64 43.60
CA LEU A 160 -19.40 -1.55 44.28
C LEU A 160 -20.80 -0.94 44.40
N GLU A 161 -20.91 0.36 44.71
CA GLU A 161 -22.19 1.08 44.72
C GLU A 161 -22.86 1.09 43.34
N LYS A 162 -22.08 1.30 42.27
CA LYS A 162 -22.60 1.26 40.90
C LYS A 162 -23.06 -0.13 40.49
N LEU A 163 -22.39 -1.18 40.96
CA LEU A 163 -22.82 -2.57 40.78
C LEU A 163 -24.10 -2.88 41.58
N GLN A 164 -24.21 -2.39 42.82
CA GLN A 164 -25.42 -2.54 43.64
C GLN A 164 -26.63 -1.80 43.05
N GLN A 165 -26.43 -0.61 42.49
CA GLN A 165 -27.48 0.11 41.76
C GLN A 165 -27.91 -0.62 40.47
N SER A 166 -26.99 -1.30 39.79
CA SER A 166 -27.32 -2.15 38.63
C SER A 166 -28.01 -3.47 39.00
N MET A 167 -27.82 -3.96 40.24
CA MET A 167 -28.44 -5.20 40.74
C MET A 167 -29.82 -4.97 41.38
N ALA A 168 -30.10 -3.77 41.90
CA ALA A 168 -31.41 -3.40 42.45
C ALA A 168 -32.51 -3.26 41.39
N ALA A 169 -32.17 -3.20 40.10
CA ALA A 169 -33.12 -3.14 38.99
C ALA A 169 -33.67 -4.52 38.54
N SER A 170 -33.28 -5.63 39.21
CA SER A 170 -33.71 -7.00 38.83
C SER A 170 -34.43 -7.79 39.94
N THR A 171 -34.97 -7.14 40.98
CA THR A 171 -35.78 -7.84 42.01
C THR A 171 -37.13 -7.15 42.26
N ALA A 172 -38.14 -7.52 41.47
CA ALA A 172 -39.53 -7.49 41.88
C ALA A 172 -40.17 -8.88 41.58
N PRO A 173 -40.91 -9.52 42.51
CA PRO A 173 -41.28 -10.95 42.42
C PRO A 173 -42.54 -11.25 41.59
N PRO A 174 -42.78 -12.54 41.22
CA PRO A 174 -43.75 -12.98 40.22
C PRO A 174 -45.15 -13.29 40.80
N ALA A 175 -46.21 -13.03 40.01
CA ALA A 175 -47.55 -13.57 40.25
C ALA A 175 -47.86 -14.68 39.23
N ALA A 176 -48.47 -15.76 39.71
CA ALA A 176 -48.56 -17.10 39.12
C ALA A 176 -49.47 -17.23 37.87
N PRO A 177 -49.30 -18.31 37.07
CA PRO A 177 -50.09 -18.58 35.86
C PRO A 177 -51.28 -19.54 36.12
N THR A 178 -52.34 -19.39 35.32
CA THR A 178 -53.32 -20.44 35.00
C THR A 178 -53.52 -20.55 33.49
N ASP A 179 -53.42 -21.79 33.02
CA ASP A 179 -53.75 -22.45 31.75
C ASP A 179 -54.07 -21.70 30.44
N ALA A 180 -53.27 -22.11 29.43
CA ALA A 180 -53.61 -22.47 28.05
C ALA A 180 -54.39 -21.51 27.12
N VAL A 181 -53.77 -21.15 25.98
CA VAL A 181 -54.15 -21.53 24.60
C VAL A 181 -53.45 -20.60 23.57
N LYS A 182 -52.83 -21.25 22.56
CA LYS A 182 -52.51 -20.88 21.15
C LYS A 182 -52.11 -19.45 20.71
N GLN A 183 -51.04 -19.46 19.89
CA GLN A 183 -50.81 -18.77 18.59
C GLN A 183 -51.11 -17.27 18.46
N ASP A 184 -50.11 -16.48 18.08
CA ASP A 184 -50.07 -15.87 16.73
C ASP A 184 -48.71 -15.20 16.44
N ASP A 185 -48.25 -15.45 15.22
CA ASP A 185 -47.04 -14.94 14.58
C ASP A 185 -47.20 -13.47 14.14
N VAL A 186 -46.11 -12.70 14.23
CA VAL A 186 -46.01 -11.35 13.64
C VAL A 186 -45.40 -11.45 12.24
N GLU A 187 -46.26 -11.18 11.28
CA GLU A 187 -46.00 -10.93 9.87
C GLU A 187 -45.29 -9.57 9.68
N MET A 188 -44.18 -9.56 8.92
CA MET A 188 -43.67 -8.35 8.25
C MET A 188 -44.08 -8.42 6.79
N LYS A 189 -44.88 -7.43 6.37
CA LYS A 189 -45.26 -7.15 4.99
C LYS A 189 -44.19 -6.33 4.29
N GLU A 190 -43.93 -6.65 3.03
CA GLU A 190 -43.80 -5.65 1.98
C GLU A 190 -44.74 -6.00 0.80
N ALA A 191 -45.40 -4.95 0.34
CA ALA A 191 -46.36 -4.81 -0.75
C ALA A 191 -45.60 -4.63 -2.10
N ALA A 192 -46.16 -4.71 -3.31
CA ALA A 192 -47.44 -5.10 -3.90
C ALA A 192 -47.29 -5.03 -5.45
N SER A 193 -48.07 -5.82 -6.19
CA SER A 193 -48.82 -5.41 -7.40
C SER A 193 -49.56 -6.60 -8.10
N VAL A 194 -50.72 -7.03 -7.56
CA VAL A 194 -52.12 -6.84 -8.05
C VAL A 194 -52.33 -6.70 -9.61
N PRO A 195 -53.41 -7.24 -10.23
CA PRO A 195 -53.69 -8.66 -10.56
C PRO A 195 -54.37 -8.84 -11.96
N LYS A 196 -54.78 -10.07 -12.33
CA LYS A 196 -56.12 -10.29 -12.90
C LYS A 196 -56.54 -11.75 -12.75
N LYS A 197 -57.82 -11.91 -12.44
CA LYS A 197 -58.56 -13.13 -12.08
C LYS A 197 -59.63 -13.35 -13.15
N GLU A 198 -59.85 -14.60 -13.55
CA GLU A 198 -61.10 -15.23 -14.05
C GLU A 198 -60.68 -16.52 -14.79
N LYS A 199 -60.96 -17.71 -14.26
CA LYS A 199 -62.20 -18.51 -14.18
C LYS A 199 -62.26 -19.59 -15.26
N ASP A 200 -62.67 -20.77 -14.80
CA ASP A 200 -62.78 -22.07 -15.45
C ASP A 200 -63.37 -22.12 -16.87
N GLY A 201 -62.77 -22.99 -17.68
CA GLY A 201 -63.45 -24.17 -18.22
C GLY A 201 -64.21 -24.02 -19.54
N ASP A 202 -63.57 -24.40 -20.65
CA ASP A 202 -64.25 -25.15 -21.71
C ASP A 202 -63.25 -26.04 -22.48
N GLN A 203 -63.68 -27.24 -22.85
CA GLN A 203 -62.90 -28.22 -23.60
C GLN A 203 -62.88 -27.84 -25.08
N VAL A 204 -61.69 -27.69 -25.67
CA VAL A 204 -61.51 -27.81 -27.12
C VAL A 204 -60.18 -28.52 -27.39
N MET A 205 -60.26 -29.58 -28.19
CA MET A 205 -59.13 -30.30 -28.77
C MET A 205 -58.28 -29.31 -29.58
N ALA A 206 -56.98 -29.19 -29.29
CA ALA A 206 -56.08 -28.30 -30.01
C ALA A 206 -54.91 -29.07 -30.64
N GLU A 207 -54.75 -28.80 -31.93
CA GLU A 207 -53.75 -29.23 -32.91
C GLU A 207 -52.28 -29.03 -32.46
N PRO A 208 -51.30 -29.69 -33.13
CA PRO A 208 -49.90 -29.69 -32.71
C PRO A 208 -49.31 -28.28 -32.69
N GLU A 209 -48.61 -27.94 -31.59
CA GLU A 209 -47.96 -26.65 -31.38
C GLU A 209 -46.98 -26.32 -32.53
N GLU A 210 -47.24 -25.21 -33.21
CA GLU A 210 -46.39 -24.63 -34.26
C GLU A 210 -45.14 -23.99 -33.61
N ILE A 211 -43.94 -24.39 -34.06
CA ILE A 211 -42.68 -23.91 -33.49
C ILE A 211 -42.25 -22.63 -34.22
N ASP A 212 -42.29 -21.50 -33.52
CA ASP A 212 -41.78 -20.22 -34.02
C ASP A 212 -40.24 -20.25 -34.09
N GLN A 213 -39.70 -20.28 -35.30
CA GLN A 213 -38.27 -20.33 -35.57
C GLN A 213 -37.55 -19.04 -35.18
N THR A 214 -38.28 -17.93 -35.00
CA THR A 214 -37.69 -16.62 -34.67
C THR A 214 -37.42 -16.43 -33.17
N ALA A 215 -37.96 -17.31 -32.31
CA ALA A 215 -37.88 -17.19 -30.86
C ALA A 215 -36.46 -17.40 -30.28
N ASN A 216 -35.59 -18.13 -31.00
CA ASN A 216 -34.22 -18.45 -30.57
C ASN A 216 -33.15 -17.54 -31.19
N LEU A 217 -33.54 -16.47 -31.87
CA LEU A 217 -32.59 -15.53 -32.48
C LEU A 217 -31.96 -14.60 -31.44
N ASP A 218 -30.67 -14.31 -31.62
CA ASP A 218 -29.95 -13.37 -30.78
C ASP A 218 -30.48 -11.94 -30.98
N LYS A 219 -31.02 -11.37 -29.90
CA LYS A 219 -31.66 -10.06 -29.89
C LYS A 219 -30.65 -8.94 -30.13
N GLU A 220 -29.40 -9.11 -29.69
CA GLU A 220 -28.35 -8.10 -29.88
C GLU A 220 -27.89 -8.04 -31.34
N ALA A 221 -27.78 -9.20 -32.00
CA ALA A 221 -27.48 -9.28 -33.44
C ALA A 221 -28.63 -8.68 -34.28
N LEU A 222 -29.88 -8.94 -33.91
CA LEU A 222 -31.07 -8.34 -34.53
C LEU A 222 -31.08 -6.82 -34.43
N ASP A 223 -30.84 -6.26 -33.24
CA ASP A 223 -30.79 -4.81 -33.01
C ASP A 223 -29.61 -4.14 -33.74
N THR A 224 -28.49 -4.84 -33.88
CA THR A 224 -27.35 -4.35 -34.67
C THR A 224 -27.70 -4.27 -36.16
N LEU A 225 -28.35 -5.29 -36.72
CA LEU A 225 -28.75 -5.32 -38.13
C LEU A 225 -29.86 -4.30 -38.45
N THR A 226 -30.84 -4.14 -37.56
CA THR A 226 -31.95 -3.19 -37.75
C THR A 226 -31.58 -1.75 -37.39
N GLY A 227 -30.91 -1.53 -36.25
CA GLY A 227 -30.58 -0.20 -35.73
C GLY A 227 -29.32 0.42 -36.32
N ALA A 228 -28.23 -0.34 -36.45
CA ALA A 228 -26.95 0.20 -36.91
C ALA A 228 -26.76 0.09 -38.43
N MET A 229 -27.25 -1.00 -39.05
CA MET A 229 -27.12 -1.22 -40.51
C MET A 229 -28.39 -0.89 -41.30
N GLY A 230 -29.54 -0.71 -40.63
CA GLY A 230 -30.78 -0.25 -41.26
C GLY A 230 -31.53 -1.30 -42.06
N PHE A 231 -31.27 -2.60 -41.87
CA PHE A 231 -32.01 -3.66 -42.55
C PHE A 231 -33.43 -3.80 -41.96
N PRO A 232 -34.46 -4.08 -42.79
CA PRO A 232 -35.80 -4.42 -42.30
C PRO A 232 -35.78 -5.66 -41.39
N LEU A 233 -36.67 -5.69 -40.38
CA LEU A 233 -36.71 -6.76 -39.37
C LEU A 233 -36.79 -8.17 -39.99
N LEU A 234 -37.60 -8.34 -41.04
CA LEU A 234 -37.77 -9.62 -41.72
C LEU A 234 -36.48 -10.09 -42.42
N ARG A 235 -35.75 -9.16 -43.04
CA ARG A 235 -34.47 -9.44 -43.68
C ARG A 235 -33.41 -9.78 -42.65
N ALA A 236 -33.35 -9.02 -41.55
CA ALA A 236 -32.44 -9.32 -40.44
C ALA A 236 -32.72 -10.70 -39.81
N GLN A 237 -33.99 -11.07 -39.63
CA GLN A 237 -34.39 -12.39 -39.14
C GLN A 237 -34.03 -13.52 -40.12
N LYS A 238 -34.30 -13.36 -41.42
CA LYS A 238 -33.91 -14.34 -42.45
C LYS A 238 -32.40 -14.49 -42.56
N GLY A 239 -31.65 -13.40 -42.58
CA GLY A 239 -30.19 -13.43 -42.62
C GLY A 239 -29.60 -14.19 -41.43
N LEU A 240 -30.15 -14.02 -40.22
CA LEU A 240 -29.71 -14.77 -39.04
C LEU A 240 -30.18 -16.24 -39.01
N LEU A 241 -31.26 -16.57 -39.70
CA LEU A 241 -31.80 -17.94 -39.81
C LEU A 241 -31.06 -18.77 -40.88
N TYR A 242 -30.76 -18.16 -42.03
CA TYR A 242 -30.20 -18.85 -43.20
C TYR A 242 -28.70 -18.56 -43.42
N GLY A 243 -28.14 -17.58 -42.72
CA GLY A 243 -26.71 -17.29 -42.74
C GLY A 243 -25.89 -18.37 -42.03
N ASN A 244 -24.60 -18.44 -42.37
CA ASN A 244 -23.66 -19.38 -41.77
C ASN A 244 -23.31 -18.96 -40.33
N GLY A 245 -24.22 -19.25 -39.40
CA GLY A 245 -24.10 -18.99 -37.96
C GLY A 245 -24.95 -17.81 -37.48
N SER A 246 -25.29 -17.81 -36.19
CA SER A 246 -26.10 -16.78 -35.53
C SER A 246 -25.41 -15.42 -35.36
N ALA A 247 -24.38 -15.14 -36.15
CA ALA A 247 -23.54 -13.95 -36.06
C ALA A 247 -23.93 -12.92 -37.13
N VAL A 248 -23.75 -11.63 -36.82
CA VAL A 248 -24.11 -10.50 -37.68
C VAL A 248 -23.43 -10.59 -39.06
N GLU A 249 -22.18 -11.04 -39.11
CA GLU A 249 -21.39 -11.10 -40.35
C GLU A 249 -21.96 -12.11 -41.37
N GLY A 250 -22.34 -13.31 -40.90
CA GLY A 250 -22.96 -14.33 -41.74
C GLY A 250 -24.35 -13.94 -42.23
N ALA A 251 -25.09 -13.15 -41.44
CA ALA A 251 -26.38 -12.59 -41.84
C ALA A 251 -26.24 -11.52 -42.93
N VAL A 252 -25.22 -10.66 -42.85
CA VAL A 252 -24.95 -9.65 -43.88
C VAL A 252 -24.50 -10.29 -45.19
N GLU A 253 -23.65 -11.33 -45.13
CA GLU A 253 -23.21 -12.05 -46.32
C GLU A 253 -24.38 -12.70 -47.07
N TRP A 254 -25.28 -13.37 -46.35
CA TRP A 254 -26.48 -13.97 -46.93
C TRP A 254 -27.42 -12.91 -47.53
N LEU A 255 -27.62 -11.78 -46.82
CA LEU A 255 -28.46 -10.68 -47.29
C LEU A 255 -27.91 -9.99 -48.55
N LEU A 256 -26.59 -9.91 -48.71
CA LEU A 256 -25.97 -9.35 -49.91
C LEU A 256 -26.14 -10.28 -51.13
N GLU A 257 -26.14 -11.59 -50.91
CA GLU A 257 -26.27 -12.58 -51.98
C GLU A 257 -27.72 -12.74 -52.45
N HIS A 258 -28.70 -12.50 -51.57
CA HIS A 258 -30.14 -12.67 -51.83
C HIS A 258 -30.90 -11.34 -51.95
N GLN A 259 -30.20 -10.21 -52.08
CA GLN A 259 -30.81 -8.86 -52.10
C GLN A 259 -31.77 -8.61 -53.29
N ASP A 260 -31.59 -9.38 -54.37
CA ASP A 260 -32.35 -9.25 -55.62
C ASP A 260 -33.44 -10.34 -55.77
N ASP A 261 -33.63 -11.20 -54.77
CA ASP A 261 -34.63 -12.25 -54.79
C ASP A 261 -36.03 -11.68 -54.46
N ASP A 262 -37.02 -11.95 -55.32
CA ASP A 262 -38.39 -11.47 -55.18
C ASP A 262 -39.07 -11.96 -53.87
N ASP A 263 -38.57 -13.04 -53.27
CA ASP A 263 -39.10 -13.66 -52.06
C ASP A 263 -38.41 -13.19 -50.75
N ILE A 264 -37.41 -12.30 -50.82
CA ILE A 264 -36.66 -11.85 -49.64
C ILE A 264 -37.55 -11.14 -48.61
N ASP A 265 -38.60 -10.46 -49.06
CA ASP A 265 -39.58 -9.76 -48.20
C ASP A 265 -40.79 -10.61 -47.80
N GLU A 266 -40.86 -11.88 -48.23
CA GLU A 266 -41.96 -12.77 -47.84
C GLU A 266 -41.87 -13.18 -46.35
N PRO A 267 -43.01 -13.40 -45.67
CA PRO A 267 -43.01 -13.84 -44.27
C PRO A 267 -42.35 -15.23 -44.10
N ILE A 268 -41.59 -15.40 -43.02
CA ILE A 268 -40.85 -16.65 -42.74
C ILE A 268 -41.86 -17.80 -42.52
N PRO A 269 -41.74 -18.93 -43.26
CA PRO A 269 -42.68 -20.04 -43.12
C PRO A 269 -42.51 -20.76 -41.78
N MET A 270 -43.63 -21.06 -41.11
CA MET A 270 -43.67 -21.84 -39.87
C MET A 270 -43.41 -23.33 -40.17
N LYS A 271 -42.50 -23.98 -39.43
CA LYS A 271 -42.07 -25.37 -39.70
C LYS A 271 -42.96 -26.37 -38.96
N LYS A 272 -43.62 -27.27 -39.69
CA LYS A 272 -44.35 -28.42 -39.13
C LYS A 272 -43.36 -29.57 -38.79
N PRO A 273 -43.61 -30.36 -37.74
CA PRO A 273 -42.68 -31.41 -37.28
C PRO A 273 -42.63 -32.68 -38.17
N SER A 274 -43.26 -32.69 -39.36
CA SER A 274 -43.41 -33.91 -40.18
C SER A 274 -42.29 -34.20 -41.18
N ASP A 275 -41.34 -33.29 -41.41
CA ASP A 275 -40.31 -33.46 -42.46
C ASP A 275 -38.88 -33.52 -41.91
N ALA A 276 -38.67 -34.38 -40.90
CA ALA A 276 -37.35 -34.85 -40.50
C ALA A 276 -37.25 -36.36 -40.76
N ALA A 277 -37.03 -36.72 -42.03
CA ALA A 277 -36.75 -38.10 -42.41
C ALA A 277 -35.40 -38.57 -41.82
N GLY A 278 -35.45 -39.54 -40.90
CA GLY A 278 -34.40 -40.54 -40.72
C GLY A 278 -33.38 -40.37 -39.58
N VAL A 279 -33.79 -40.23 -38.30
CA VAL A 279 -32.86 -40.33 -37.16
C VAL A 279 -33.33 -41.42 -36.16
N ALA A 280 -32.43 -42.33 -35.81
CA ALA A 280 -32.65 -43.52 -34.99
C ALA A 280 -33.25 -43.20 -33.59
N GLN A 281 -34.17 -44.05 -33.13
CA GLN A 281 -35.00 -43.77 -31.94
C GLN A 281 -34.37 -44.15 -30.57
N SER A 282 -33.31 -44.97 -30.50
CA SER A 282 -32.47 -45.17 -29.30
C SER A 282 -31.21 -46.00 -29.60
N TYR A 283 -30.20 -45.97 -28.72
CA TYR A 283 -28.95 -46.75 -28.83
C TYR A 283 -28.80 -47.71 -27.65
N LYS A 284 -28.59 -49.00 -27.86
CA LYS A 284 -28.29 -49.97 -26.78
C LYS A 284 -26.79 -50.27 -26.76
N CYS A 285 -26.18 -50.25 -25.57
CA CYS A 285 -24.80 -50.72 -25.41
C CYS A 285 -24.80 -52.24 -25.26
N ASN A 286 -24.06 -52.96 -26.10
CA ASN A 286 -24.02 -54.43 -26.07
C ASN A 286 -23.20 -54.98 -24.88
N ASP A 287 -22.22 -54.21 -24.39
CA ASP A 287 -21.37 -54.61 -23.27
C ASP A 287 -22.09 -54.56 -21.91
N CYS A 288 -23.07 -53.66 -21.76
CA CYS A 288 -23.78 -53.46 -20.48
C CYS A 288 -25.31 -53.48 -20.57
N GLY A 289 -25.86 -53.71 -21.76
CA GLY A 289 -27.31 -53.83 -22.00
C GLY A 289 -28.12 -52.55 -21.78
N LYS A 290 -27.47 -51.40 -21.58
CA LYS A 290 -28.13 -50.14 -21.23
C LYS A 290 -28.62 -49.42 -22.49
N VAL A 291 -29.91 -49.09 -22.52
CA VAL A 291 -30.53 -48.34 -23.63
C VAL A 291 -30.44 -46.84 -23.34
N LEU A 292 -29.91 -46.09 -24.30
CA LEU A 292 -29.59 -44.67 -24.25
C LEU A 292 -30.45 -43.93 -25.28
N SER A 293 -31.05 -42.82 -24.88
CA SER A 293 -32.06 -42.12 -25.67
C SER A 293 -31.51 -41.10 -26.68
N SER A 294 -30.21 -40.77 -26.61
CA SER A 294 -29.59 -39.71 -27.42
C SER A 294 -28.11 -40.00 -27.60
N MET A 295 -27.54 -39.55 -28.72
CA MET A 295 -26.11 -39.63 -29.03
C MET A 295 -25.24 -38.99 -27.92
N ALA A 296 -25.71 -37.89 -27.30
CA ALA A 296 -25.00 -37.25 -26.18
C ALA A 296 -24.93 -38.15 -24.94
N ASN A 297 -25.96 -38.99 -24.70
CA ASN A 297 -25.96 -39.96 -23.60
C ASN A 297 -25.07 -41.18 -23.90
N LEU A 298 -24.88 -41.51 -25.18
CA LEU A 298 -23.95 -42.53 -25.66
C LEU A 298 -22.50 -42.11 -25.43
N GLU A 299 -22.14 -40.88 -25.79
CA GLU A 299 -20.80 -40.33 -25.54
C GLU A 299 -20.48 -40.24 -24.03
N LEU A 300 -21.43 -39.78 -23.22
CA LEU A 300 -21.26 -39.75 -21.76
C LEU A 300 -21.14 -41.14 -21.15
N HIS A 301 -21.85 -42.14 -21.69
CA HIS A 301 -21.71 -43.53 -21.26
C HIS A 301 -20.33 -44.07 -21.65
N ALA A 302 -19.93 -43.92 -22.91
CA ALA A 302 -18.63 -44.34 -23.41
C ALA A 302 -17.46 -43.71 -22.62
N ASN A 303 -17.54 -42.42 -22.29
CA ASN A 303 -16.51 -41.72 -21.51
C ASN A 303 -16.46 -42.16 -20.04
N LYS A 304 -17.59 -42.59 -19.48
CA LYS A 304 -17.69 -42.95 -18.05
C LYS A 304 -17.40 -44.43 -17.80
N THR A 305 -17.80 -45.31 -18.72
CA THR A 305 -17.64 -46.76 -18.57
C THR A 305 -16.57 -47.35 -19.49
N GLY A 306 -16.14 -46.62 -20.53
CA GLY A 306 -15.16 -47.11 -21.51
C GLY A 306 -15.73 -48.08 -22.54
N HIS A 307 -17.06 -48.27 -22.57
CA HIS A 307 -17.71 -49.16 -23.52
C HIS A 307 -17.85 -48.50 -24.89
N ALA A 308 -17.55 -49.24 -25.96
CA ALA A 308 -17.50 -48.71 -27.32
C ALA A 308 -18.49 -49.39 -28.29
N ASP A 309 -19.10 -50.51 -27.87
CA ASP A 309 -20.03 -51.28 -28.72
C ASP A 309 -21.48 -50.86 -28.45
N PHE A 310 -22.07 -50.14 -29.42
CA PHE A 310 -23.43 -49.64 -29.39
C PHE A 310 -24.19 -50.01 -30.65
N GLU A 311 -25.40 -50.54 -30.49
CA GLU A 311 -26.30 -50.94 -31.58
C GLU A 311 -27.55 -50.04 -31.57
N GLU A 312 -27.99 -49.63 -32.75
CA GLU A 312 -29.20 -48.82 -32.91
C GLU A 312 -30.44 -49.69 -32.70
N SER A 313 -31.26 -49.36 -31.71
CA SER A 313 -32.46 -50.13 -31.34
C SER A 313 -33.73 -49.31 -31.60
N THR A 314 -34.73 -49.95 -32.21
CA THR A 314 -36.05 -49.36 -32.52
C THR A 314 -36.98 -49.28 -31.30
N GLN A 315 -36.50 -49.56 -30.10
CA GLN A 315 -37.31 -49.52 -28.88
C GLN A 315 -37.45 -48.11 -28.32
N ALA A 316 -38.62 -47.50 -28.51
CA ALA A 316 -38.98 -46.25 -27.85
C ALA A 316 -39.06 -46.47 -26.32
N ILE A 317 -38.13 -45.85 -25.58
CA ILE A 317 -38.12 -45.90 -24.11
C ILE A 317 -39.39 -45.24 -23.59
N LYS A 318 -40.21 -45.97 -22.80
CA LYS A 318 -41.36 -45.38 -22.12
C LYS A 318 -40.86 -44.23 -21.23
N PRO A 319 -41.38 -43.00 -21.41
CA PRO A 319 -40.97 -41.89 -20.57
C PRO A 319 -41.31 -42.21 -19.11
N LEU A 320 -40.34 -42.05 -18.19
CA LEU A 320 -40.60 -42.21 -16.75
C LEU A 320 -41.87 -41.43 -16.37
N THR A 321 -42.70 -42.04 -15.53
CA THR A 321 -43.89 -41.42 -14.97
C THR A 321 -43.51 -40.12 -14.26
N ALA A 322 -44.43 -39.15 -14.24
CA ALA A 322 -44.16 -37.83 -13.67
C ALA A 322 -43.70 -37.90 -12.20
N GLU A 323 -44.19 -38.89 -11.44
CA GLU A 323 -43.83 -39.12 -10.04
C GLU A 323 -42.40 -39.63 -9.86
N GLU A 324 -41.94 -40.57 -10.69
CA GLU A 324 -40.57 -41.10 -10.58
C GLU A 324 -39.50 -40.08 -11.00
N LYS A 325 -39.83 -39.19 -11.94
CA LYS A 325 -38.97 -38.06 -12.31
C LYS A 325 -38.90 -37.03 -11.19
N ALA A 326 -40.02 -36.75 -10.53
CA ALA A 326 -40.07 -35.84 -9.38
C ALA A 326 -39.22 -36.37 -8.21
N ALA A 327 -39.34 -37.66 -7.87
CA ALA A 327 -38.56 -38.30 -6.81
C ALA A 327 -37.05 -38.24 -7.08
N LYS A 328 -36.61 -38.54 -8.31
CA LYS A 328 -35.18 -38.43 -8.68
C LYS A 328 -34.69 -36.99 -8.68
N MET A 329 -35.53 -36.02 -9.04
CA MET A 329 -35.16 -34.60 -8.94
C MET A 329 -35.02 -34.15 -7.49
N GLU A 330 -35.84 -34.66 -6.56
CA GLU A 330 -35.68 -34.37 -5.13
C GLU A 330 -34.42 -35.02 -4.54
N GLU A 331 -34.11 -36.25 -4.92
CA GLU A 331 -32.87 -36.94 -4.52
C GLU A 331 -31.62 -36.18 -5.01
N ILE A 332 -31.62 -35.76 -6.29
CA ILE A 332 -30.54 -34.96 -6.87
C ILE A 332 -30.43 -33.60 -6.17
N LYS A 333 -31.56 -32.92 -5.92
CA LYS A 333 -31.56 -31.66 -5.15
C LYS A 333 -31.03 -31.86 -3.73
N GLY A 334 -31.36 -32.97 -3.08
CA GLY A 334 -30.83 -33.36 -1.77
C GLY A 334 -29.31 -33.52 -1.76
N LEU A 335 -28.77 -34.24 -2.76
CA LEU A 335 -27.32 -34.42 -2.93
C LEU A 335 -26.59 -33.11 -3.24
N LEU A 336 -27.16 -32.24 -4.08
CA LEU A 336 -26.58 -30.91 -4.35
C LEU A 336 -26.60 -30.02 -3.10
N LYS A 337 -27.66 -30.08 -2.29
CA LYS A 337 -27.76 -29.33 -1.04
C LYS A 337 -26.74 -29.83 -0.02
N ALA A 338 -26.59 -31.15 0.14
CA ALA A 338 -25.61 -31.76 1.01
C ALA A 338 -24.17 -31.37 0.61
N LYS A 339 -23.85 -31.43 -0.69
CA LYS A 339 -22.53 -31.04 -1.20
C LYS A 339 -22.25 -29.54 -1.08
N ARG A 340 -23.28 -28.69 -1.14
CA ARG A 340 -23.15 -27.25 -0.88
C ARG A 340 -22.88 -26.99 0.60
N SER A 341 -23.57 -27.66 1.52
CA SER A 341 -23.33 -27.51 2.96
C SER A 341 -21.97 -28.05 3.40
N GLU A 342 -21.47 -29.10 2.76
CA GLU A 342 -20.12 -29.64 3.02
C GLU A 342 -19.05 -28.62 2.63
N ARG A 343 -19.14 -28.05 1.42
CA ARG A 343 -18.23 -26.99 0.96
C ARG A 343 -18.27 -25.76 1.87
N GLU A 344 -19.46 -25.35 2.31
CA GLU A 344 -19.61 -24.20 3.21
C GLU A 344 -18.95 -24.46 4.59
N ASN A 345 -19.01 -25.69 5.09
CA ASN A 345 -18.34 -26.05 6.35
C ASN A 345 -16.82 -26.11 6.19
N GLU A 346 -16.32 -26.62 5.07
CA GLU A 346 -14.89 -26.63 4.75
C GLU A 346 -14.33 -25.20 4.62
N GLU A 347 -15.03 -24.30 3.93
CA GLU A 347 -14.67 -22.88 3.84
C GLU A 347 -14.62 -22.20 5.22
N LYS A 348 -15.57 -22.51 6.12
CA LYS A 348 -15.56 -22.02 7.51
C LYS A 348 -14.38 -22.56 8.31
N GLU A 349 -14.02 -23.83 8.14
CA GLU A 349 -12.86 -24.43 8.80
C GLU A 349 -11.55 -23.79 8.32
N GLU A 350 -11.41 -23.59 7.01
CA GLU A 350 -10.27 -22.89 6.43
C GLU A 350 -10.15 -21.44 6.93
N GLU A 351 -11.28 -20.74 7.08
CA GLU A 351 -11.30 -19.38 7.61
C GLU A 351 -10.87 -19.33 9.08
N ILE A 352 -11.31 -20.30 9.90
CA ILE A 352 -10.85 -20.46 11.28
C ILE A 352 -9.35 -20.74 11.33
N VAL A 353 -8.81 -21.58 10.43
CA VAL A 353 -7.38 -21.87 10.34
C VAL A 353 -6.58 -20.64 9.93
N ARG A 354 -7.06 -19.89 8.94
CA ARG A 354 -6.43 -18.65 8.45
C ARG A 354 -6.39 -17.59 9.55
N GLU A 355 -7.48 -17.43 10.30
CA GLU A 355 -7.54 -16.51 11.44
C GLU A 355 -6.63 -16.98 12.60
N LYS A 356 -6.54 -18.28 12.88
CA LYS A 356 -5.58 -18.85 13.84
C LYS A 356 -4.13 -18.59 13.42
N GLN A 357 -3.81 -18.74 12.14
CA GLN A 357 -2.47 -18.47 11.61
C GLN A 357 -2.11 -16.98 11.69
N ARG A 358 -3.05 -16.08 11.40
CA ARG A 358 -2.85 -14.64 11.59
C ARG A 358 -2.52 -14.31 13.06
N ARG A 359 -3.26 -14.91 14.00
CA ARG A 359 -3.02 -14.74 15.45
C ARG A 359 -1.70 -15.36 15.91
N SER A 360 -1.30 -16.51 15.37
CA SER A 360 -0.04 -17.16 15.73
C SER A 360 1.15 -16.35 15.22
N MET A 361 1.11 -15.89 13.96
CA MET A 361 2.13 -15.01 13.38
C MET A 361 2.24 -13.69 14.14
N GLY A 362 1.11 -13.08 14.53
CA GLY A 362 1.12 -11.88 15.38
C GLY A 362 1.77 -12.12 16.76
N LYS A 363 1.46 -13.24 17.41
CA LYS A 363 2.08 -13.63 18.69
C LYS A 363 3.58 -13.91 18.55
N GLU A 364 4.00 -14.53 17.46
CA GLU A 364 5.41 -14.82 17.18
C GLU A 364 6.21 -13.55 16.89
N MET A 365 5.65 -12.62 16.11
CA MET A 365 6.25 -11.29 15.89
C MET A 365 6.38 -10.49 17.19
N SER A 366 5.40 -10.58 18.09
CA SER A 366 5.50 -9.94 19.41
C SER A 366 6.58 -10.59 20.29
N LYS A 367 6.69 -11.92 20.29
CA LYS A 367 7.71 -12.65 21.06
C LYS A 367 9.12 -12.34 20.57
N THR A 368 9.34 -12.33 19.26
CA THR A 368 10.65 -12.01 18.65
C THR A 368 11.06 -10.57 18.93
N ARG A 369 10.13 -9.62 18.85
CA ARG A 369 10.38 -8.22 19.23
C ARG A 369 10.73 -8.08 20.71
N GLU A 370 10.00 -8.74 21.61
CA GLU A 370 10.30 -8.70 23.04
C GLU A 370 11.69 -9.31 23.36
N GLN A 371 12.07 -10.38 22.65
CA GLN A 371 13.40 -10.99 22.78
C GLN A 371 14.51 -10.04 22.32
N MET A 372 14.33 -9.37 21.17
CA MET A 372 15.26 -8.35 20.69
C MET A 372 15.40 -7.17 21.66
N ASP A 373 14.28 -6.66 22.19
CA ASP A 373 14.29 -5.55 23.16
C ASP A 373 14.95 -5.95 24.49
N ARG A 374 14.79 -7.20 24.91
CA ARG A 374 15.44 -7.75 26.11
C ARG A 374 16.94 -7.90 25.93
N GLU A 375 17.39 -8.34 24.76
CA GLU A 375 18.82 -8.41 24.41
C GLU A 375 19.44 -7.02 24.25
N ALA A 376 18.72 -6.07 23.65
CA ALA A 376 19.13 -4.67 23.54
C ALA A 376 19.35 -4.05 24.93
N ARG A 377 18.39 -4.20 25.85
CA ARG A 377 18.52 -3.73 27.24
C ARG A 377 19.69 -4.37 27.98
N LYS A 378 19.96 -5.66 27.78
CA LYS A 378 21.14 -6.33 28.35
C LYS A 378 22.43 -5.75 27.79
N ARG A 379 22.49 -5.49 26.48
CA ARG A 379 23.67 -4.94 25.80
C ARG A 379 23.95 -3.51 26.27
N GLU A 380 22.92 -2.68 26.40
CA GLU A 380 23.02 -1.32 26.94
C GLU A 380 23.44 -1.31 28.42
N ALA A 381 22.86 -2.18 29.25
CA ALA A 381 23.26 -2.31 30.65
C ALA A 381 24.73 -2.75 30.80
N PHE A 382 25.21 -3.63 29.92
CA PHE A 382 26.61 -4.05 29.89
C PHE A 382 27.54 -2.89 29.49
N VAL A 383 27.19 -2.13 28.45
CA VAL A 383 27.94 -0.93 28.02
C VAL A 383 27.99 0.08 29.16
N ARG A 384 26.86 0.39 29.79
CA ARG A 384 26.79 1.32 30.93
C ARG A 384 27.65 0.85 32.12
N LYS A 385 27.73 -0.46 32.37
CA LYS A 385 28.61 -1.02 33.41
C LYS A 385 30.09 -0.86 33.03
N ARG A 386 30.45 -1.10 31.76
CA ARG A 386 31.81 -0.92 31.25
C ARG A 386 32.25 0.54 31.27
N GLU A 387 31.38 1.47 30.90
CA GLU A 387 31.62 2.92 30.98
C GLU A 387 31.80 3.37 32.43
N LYS A 388 30.91 2.95 33.34
CA LYS A 388 31.08 3.23 34.78
C LYS A 388 32.42 2.72 35.31
N GLN A 389 32.83 1.50 34.94
CA GLN A 389 34.13 0.96 35.34
C GLN A 389 35.30 1.73 34.73
N ALA A 390 35.20 2.19 33.48
CA ALA A 390 36.22 3.02 32.85
C ALA A 390 36.37 4.38 33.56
N VAL A 391 35.25 5.03 33.91
CA VAL A 391 35.24 6.29 34.68
C VAL A 391 35.85 6.09 36.06
N VAL A 392 35.53 4.98 36.75
CA VAL A 392 36.14 4.66 38.06
C VAL A 392 37.65 4.48 37.93
N LYS A 393 38.12 3.71 36.93
CA LYS A 393 39.55 3.49 36.69
C LYS A 393 40.28 4.79 36.35
N GLU A 394 39.67 5.66 35.54
CA GLU A 394 40.27 6.95 35.20
C GLU A 394 40.35 7.85 36.44
N ARG A 395 39.30 7.87 37.27
CA ARG A 395 39.31 8.60 38.55
C ARG A 395 40.39 8.07 39.51
N GLU A 396 40.60 6.76 39.55
CA GLU A 396 41.67 6.14 40.34
C GLU A 396 43.06 6.49 39.79
N ARG A 397 43.23 6.50 38.47
CA ARG A 397 44.47 6.95 37.82
C ARG A 397 44.81 8.39 38.19
N ILE A 398 43.86 9.31 38.05
CA ILE A 398 44.03 10.73 38.43
C ILE A 398 44.37 10.85 39.92
N ARG A 399 43.70 10.08 40.78
CA ARG A 399 43.99 10.09 42.22
C ARG A 399 45.41 9.60 42.52
N ALA A 400 45.88 8.55 41.86
CA ALA A 400 47.23 8.03 42.03
C ALA A 400 48.31 8.99 41.51
N GLU A 401 48.03 9.73 40.43
CA GLU A 401 48.94 10.74 39.88
C GLU A 401 49.04 11.96 40.80
N LEU A 402 47.92 12.42 41.36
CA LEU A 402 47.90 13.45 42.41
C LEU A 402 48.60 13.00 43.68
N GLU A 403 48.51 11.72 44.05
CA GLU A 403 49.21 11.17 45.21
C GLU A 403 50.73 11.12 44.99
N LYS A 404 51.18 10.77 43.77
CA LYS A 404 52.60 10.84 43.39
C LYS A 404 53.12 12.28 43.42
N ASP A 405 52.40 13.23 42.83
CA ASP A 405 52.78 14.66 42.87
C ASP A 405 52.82 15.19 44.31
N LYS A 406 51.84 14.84 45.15
CA LYS A 406 51.85 15.19 46.59
C LYS A 406 53.06 14.57 47.32
N ARG A 407 53.42 13.33 47.00
CA ARG A 407 54.58 12.65 47.60
C ARG A 407 55.89 13.32 47.20
N GLU A 408 56.03 13.73 45.94
CA GLU A 408 57.21 14.45 45.43
C GLU A 408 57.32 15.85 46.06
N ARG A 409 56.21 16.57 46.24
CA ARG A 409 56.19 17.85 46.99
C ARG A 409 56.58 17.69 48.45
N MET A 410 56.11 16.63 49.11
CA MET A 410 56.49 16.33 50.50
C MET A 410 57.98 15.98 50.61
N ALA A 411 58.53 15.22 49.66
CA ALA A 411 59.96 14.89 49.63
C ALA A 411 60.85 16.13 49.38
N ASN A 412 60.39 17.07 48.55
CA ASN A 412 61.14 18.30 48.23
C ASN A 412 60.76 19.52 49.09
N LYS A 413 60.26 19.31 50.32
CA LYS A 413 59.92 20.39 51.27
C LYS A 413 59.03 21.51 50.66
N GLY A 414 58.10 21.13 49.79
CA GLY A 414 57.13 22.04 49.17
C GLY A 414 57.57 22.75 47.89
N LYS A 415 58.76 22.50 47.33
CA LYS A 415 59.20 23.07 46.04
C LYS A 415 59.26 21.98 44.96
N LEU A 416 58.50 22.15 43.89
CA LEU A 416 58.52 21.26 42.71
C LEU A 416 59.75 21.59 41.85
N SER A 417 60.60 20.62 41.52
CA SER A 417 61.69 20.83 40.56
C SER A 417 61.09 20.90 39.15
N SER A 418 60.91 22.12 38.65
CA SER A 418 60.15 22.40 37.42
C SER A 418 60.72 21.72 36.18
N LYS A 419 59.86 20.98 35.48
CA LYS A 419 59.82 21.00 34.00
C LYS A 419 58.40 20.74 33.50
N LEU A 420 57.46 21.59 33.93
CA LEU A 420 56.22 21.83 33.19
C LEU A 420 56.18 23.34 32.92
N GLY A 421 56.35 23.71 31.65
CA GLY A 421 56.26 25.11 31.21
C GLY A 421 54.86 25.67 31.41
N VAL A 422 54.78 26.99 31.37
CA VAL A 422 53.62 27.85 31.63
C VAL A 422 52.41 27.64 30.69
N ASP A 423 52.36 26.58 29.87
CA ASP A 423 51.18 26.18 29.09
C ASP A 423 51.03 24.64 29.05
N GLY A 424 50.49 24.04 30.12
CA GLY A 424 50.50 22.56 30.20
C GLY A 424 49.54 21.85 31.14
N TYR A 425 48.59 22.51 31.80
CA TYR A 425 47.40 21.87 32.37
C TYR A 425 46.31 22.92 32.64
N ASN A 426 45.51 23.23 31.62
CA ASN A 426 44.20 23.84 31.84
C ASN A 426 43.20 22.68 31.94
N PRO A 427 42.61 22.36 33.11
CA PRO A 427 41.57 21.36 33.19
C PRO A 427 40.33 21.94 32.53
N ASP A 428 40.21 21.74 31.22
CA ASP A 428 39.02 22.14 30.49
C ASP A 428 37.81 21.38 31.08
N ALA A 429 36.96 22.15 31.76
CA ALA A 429 35.55 21.91 31.95
C ALA A 429 35.15 20.54 32.56
N ILE A 430 35.46 20.34 33.85
CA ILE A 430 34.43 19.77 34.73
C ILE A 430 33.51 20.94 35.12
N GLN A 431 32.51 21.21 34.28
CA GLN A 431 31.41 22.10 34.64
C GLN A 431 30.56 21.40 35.71
N TYR A 432 30.83 21.69 36.98
CA TYR A 432 29.79 21.53 38.01
C TYR A 432 28.77 22.65 37.79
N ASN A 433 27.62 22.31 37.22
CA ASN A 433 26.46 23.21 37.26
C ASN A 433 26.05 23.37 38.73
N VAL A 434 26.43 24.50 39.32
CA VAL A 434 25.85 25.00 40.57
C VAL A 434 24.59 25.78 40.17
N PRO A 435 23.38 25.33 40.53
CA PRO A 435 22.18 26.08 40.24
C PRO A 435 22.02 27.17 41.29
N GLY A 436 22.15 28.44 40.88
CA GLY A 436 21.72 29.57 41.69
C GLY A 436 22.71 30.73 41.76
N ALA A 437 22.80 31.50 40.68
CA ALA A 437 23.00 32.95 40.71
C ALA A 437 22.69 33.45 39.29
N GLY A 438 21.69 34.32 39.18
CA GLY A 438 21.10 34.68 37.90
C GLY A 438 22.01 35.54 37.04
N GLU A 439 21.87 35.36 35.73
CA GLU A 439 22.28 36.32 34.71
C GLU A 439 21.43 36.13 33.45
N SER A 440 21.13 37.26 32.82
CA SER A 440 20.15 37.50 31.76
C SER A 440 20.48 36.79 30.43
N PRO A 441 19.46 36.49 29.60
CA PRO A 441 19.65 35.78 28.35
C PRO A 441 19.88 36.79 27.21
N ASP A 442 21.09 36.83 26.66
CA ASP A 442 21.35 37.20 25.27
C ASP A 442 22.83 37.01 24.97
N GLN A 443 23.18 35.83 24.43
CA GLN A 443 24.27 35.59 23.49
C GLN A 443 24.38 34.08 23.21
N GLU A 444 23.68 33.62 22.18
CA GLU A 444 23.97 32.33 21.54
C GLU A 444 25.37 32.41 20.90
N GLN A 445 26.34 31.82 21.60
CA GLN A 445 27.69 31.64 21.09
C GLN A 445 27.70 30.54 20.03
N GLN A 446 27.92 30.96 18.79
CA GLN A 446 28.27 30.13 17.65
C GLN A 446 29.55 29.33 17.99
N LYS A 447 29.47 28.01 17.97
CA LYS A 447 30.65 27.14 18.00
C LYS A 447 31.38 27.25 16.66
N GLU A 448 32.44 28.05 16.61
CA GLU A 448 33.40 28.00 15.51
C GLU A 448 34.06 26.62 15.45
N HIS A 449 33.78 25.90 14.36
CA HIS A 449 34.48 24.68 14.00
C HIS A 449 35.93 25.02 13.61
N VAL A 450 36.89 24.67 14.47
CA VAL A 450 38.31 24.64 14.09
C VAL A 450 38.46 23.66 12.91
N LYS A 451 38.72 24.19 11.70
CA LYS A 451 38.94 23.39 10.48
C LYS A 451 40.20 22.54 10.67
N LYS A 452 40.05 21.21 10.68
CA LYS A 452 41.20 20.27 10.65
C LYS A 452 42.02 20.52 9.37
N PRO A 453 43.36 20.47 9.44
CA PRO A 453 44.20 20.67 8.25
C PRO A 453 43.89 19.62 7.17
N PRO A 454 44.01 19.98 5.88
CA PRO A 454 43.72 19.06 4.78
C PRO A 454 44.61 17.80 4.87
N PRO A 455 44.09 16.62 4.48
CA PRO A 455 44.88 15.39 4.50
C PRO A 455 46.08 15.51 3.55
N SER A 456 47.27 15.24 4.07
CA SER A 456 48.55 15.37 3.35
C SER A 456 48.74 14.30 2.26
N ALA A 457 49.25 14.69 1.08
CA ALA A 457 49.55 13.82 -0.06
C ALA A 457 50.46 12.61 0.27
N SER A 458 51.31 12.71 1.30
CA SER A 458 52.19 11.61 1.73
C SER A 458 51.43 10.38 2.27
N LYS A 459 50.15 10.50 2.62
CA LYS A 459 49.34 9.41 3.23
C LYS A 459 48.48 8.64 2.22
N ILE A 460 48.62 8.91 0.93
CA ILE A 460 47.78 8.29 -0.11
C ILE A 460 47.89 6.75 -0.07
N GLU A 461 49.09 6.21 0.08
CA GLU A 461 49.30 4.76 0.17
C GLU A 461 48.61 4.14 1.40
N ASP A 462 48.61 4.84 2.52
CA ASP A 462 47.92 4.38 3.74
C ASP A 462 46.40 4.40 3.56
N TYR A 463 45.86 5.38 2.83
CA TYR A 463 44.43 5.41 2.49
C TYR A 463 44.06 4.27 1.53
N ILE A 464 44.90 3.98 0.53
CA ILE A 464 44.71 2.84 -0.37
C ILE A 464 44.75 1.52 0.42
N LYS A 465 45.74 1.35 1.31
CA LYS A 465 45.83 0.18 2.21
C LYS A 465 44.56 0.02 3.05
N LYS A 466 44.05 1.09 3.65
CA LYS A 466 42.79 1.07 4.41
C LYS A 466 41.58 0.64 3.58
N VAL A 467 41.46 1.13 2.34
CA VAL A 467 40.37 0.70 1.44
C VAL A 467 40.54 -0.76 1.01
N SER A 468 41.77 -1.19 0.72
CA SER A 468 42.08 -2.58 0.33
C SER A 468 41.89 -3.61 1.45
N ALA A 469 41.93 -3.17 2.72
CA ALA A 469 41.68 -4.04 3.87
C ALA A 469 40.24 -4.56 3.93
N TYR A 470 39.29 -3.88 3.26
CA TYR A 470 37.90 -4.31 3.17
C TYR A 470 37.73 -5.44 2.13
N ARG A 471 38.05 -6.67 2.52
CA ARG A 471 37.90 -7.89 1.68
C ARG A 471 36.54 -8.58 1.77
N ALA A 472 35.76 -8.33 2.83
CA ALA A 472 34.43 -8.92 2.97
C ALA A 472 33.51 -8.42 1.83
N GLY A 473 32.94 -9.35 1.05
CA GLY A 473 31.99 -9.05 -0.04
C GLY A 473 32.61 -8.46 -1.33
N GLY A 474 33.93 -8.34 -1.41
CA GLY A 474 34.63 -7.74 -2.56
C GLY A 474 34.36 -6.23 -2.71
N ASP A 475 33.83 -5.58 -1.67
CA ASP A 475 33.39 -4.19 -1.79
C ASP A 475 34.57 -3.19 -1.78
N GLY A 476 35.69 -3.54 -1.14
CA GLY A 476 36.93 -2.77 -1.24
C GLY A 476 37.45 -2.68 -2.68
N GLY A 477 37.45 -3.79 -3.42
CA GLY A 477 37.83 -3.83 -4.83
C GLY A 477 36.88 -3.02 -5.72
N LYS A 478 35.57 -3.07 -5.46
CA LYS A 478 34.58 -2.22 -6.15
C LYS A 478 34.81 -0.74 -5.86
N CYS A 479 35.17 -0.37 -4.63
CA CYS A 479 35.52 1.00 -4.24
C CYS A 479 36.78 1.48 -4.97
N LEU A 480 37.86 0.68 -4.95
CA LEU A 480 39.11 0.98 -5.65
C LEU A 480 38.88 1.18 -7.16
N LYS A 481 38.03 0.35 -7.79
CA LYS A 481 37.66 0.49 -9.21
C LYS A 481 36.95 1.81 -9.52
N ILE A 482 36.10 2.28 -8.60
CA ILE A 482 35.37 3.56 -8.76
C ILE A 482 36.32 4.74 -8.53
N LEU A 483 37.19 4.66 -7.53
CA LEU A 483 38.22 5.68 -7.29
C LEU A 483 39.18 5.80 -8.49
N LEU A 484 39.60 4.66 -9.05
CA LEU A 484 40.40 4.61 -10.26
C LEU A 484 39.67 5.25 -11.44
N ALA A 485 38.36 5.00 -11.60
CA ALA A 485 37.58 5.63 -12.67
C ALA A 485 37.50 7.16 -12.53
N TYR A 486 37.34 7.69 -11.31
CA TYR A 486 37.33 9.14 -11.10
C TYR A 486 38.68 9.78 -11.44
N ILE A 487 39.78 9.21 -10.95
CA ILE A 487 41.12 9.74 -11.21
C ILE A 487 41.53 9.54 -12.67
N SER A 488 41.28 8.36 -13.25
CA SER A 488 41.61 8.06 -14.65
C SER A 488 40.86 8.96 -15.63
N ASN A 489 39.59 9.28 -15.37
CA ASN A 489 38.83 10.21 -16.23
C ASN A 489 39.43 11.62 -16.22
N VAL A 490 39.91 12.09 -15.07
CA VAL A 490 40.59 13.39 -14.93
C VAL A 490 41.94 13.39 -15.64
N VAL A 491 42.75 12.34 -15.44
CA VAL A 491 44.08 12.21 -16.07
C VAL A 491 43.98 12.12 -17.59
N ASN A 492 43.01 11.35 -18.10
CA ASN A 492 42.87 11.16 -19.56
C ASN A 492 42.19 12.36 -20.25
N ASN A 493 41.38 13.15 -19.53
CA ASN A 493 40.65 14.31 -20.09
C ASN A 493 40.72 15.51 -19.13
N PRO A 494 41.89 16.19 -19.03
CA PRO A 494 42.10 17.26 -18.06
C PRO A 494 41.33 18.55 -18.38
N GLU A 495 40.94 18.77 -19.64
CA GLU A 495 40.21 19.97 -20.06
C GLU A 495 38.69 19.88 -19.78
N GLU A 496 38.15 18.69 -19.53
CA GLU A 496 36.71 18.51 -19.36
C GLU A 496 36.26 18.69 -17.90
N ASP A 497 35.63 19.83 -17.61
CA ASP A 497 35.18 20.19 -16.25
C ASP A 497 34.15 19.22 -15.63
N LYS A 498 33.47 18.42 -16.44
CA LYS A 498 32.56 17.37 -15.95
C LYS A 498 33.28 16.31 -15.12
N PHE A 499 34.57 16.04 -15.39
CA PHE A 499 35.33 15.03 -14.67
C PHE A 499 36.05 15.56 -13.44
N LYS A 500 36.23 16.89 -13.36
CA LYS A 500 36.72 17.58 -12.17
C LYS A 500 35.69 17.66 -11.04
N ARG A 501 34.44 17.27 -11.30
CA ARG A 501 33.34 17.31 -10.32
C ARG A 501 32.83 15.91 -10.01
N VAL A 502 32.81 15.55 -8.73
CA VAL A 502 32.22 14.30 -8.22
C VAL A 502 31.05 14.63 -7.30
N ASN A 503 29.86 14.23 -7.70
CA ASN A 503 28.65 14.41 -6.90
C ASN A 503 28.58 13.34 -5.79
N MET A 504 28.58 13.77 -4.53
CA MET A 504 28.51 12.86 -3.38
C MET A 504 27.13 12.23 -3.20
N GLU A 505 26.10 12.76 -3.87
CA GLU A 505 24.74 12.26 -3.83
C GLU A 505 24.49 11.03 -4.69
N ASN A 506 25.37 10.79 -5.67
CA ASN A 506 25.21 9.70 -6.62
C ASN A 506 25.21 8.35 -5.88
N LYS A 507 24.31 7.43 -6.27
CA LYS A 507 24.19 6.07 -5.72
C LYS A 507 25.54 5.33 -5.72
N ALA A 508 26.37 5.52 -6.74
CA ALA A 508 27.72 4.95 -6.80
C ALA A 508 28.61 5.47 -5.66
N TYR A 509 28.59 6.77 -5.38
CA TYR A 509 29.36 7.37 -4.31
C TYR A 509 28.78 7.03 -2.91
N LYS A 510 27.48 7.26 -2.69
CA LYS A 510 26.79 6.97 -1.41
C LYS A 510 26.94 5.50 -0.99
N GLY A 511 26.81 4.57 -1.93
CA GLY A 511 26.83 3.13 -1.63
C GLY A 511 28.23 2.51 -1.60
N LYS A 512 29.16 2.98 -2.44
CA LYS A 512 30.43 2.27 -2.66
C LYS A 512 31.69 3.07 -2.34
N VAL A 513 31.59 4.37 -2.05
CA VAL A 513 32.76 5.23 -1.76
C VAL A 513 32.62 5.85 -0.36
N LYS A 514 31.45 6.42 -0.03
CA LYS A 514 31.16 7.04 1.28
C LYS A 514 31.35 6.13 2.50
N PRO A 515 30.99 4.82 2.48
CA PRO A 515 31.12 3.96 3.66
C PRO A 515 32.57 3.58 4.02
N PHE A 516 33.52 3.74 3.10
CA PHE A 516 34.89 3.28 3.29
C PHE A 516 35.76 4.35 3.94
N LEU A 517 36.28 4.05 5.13
CA LEU A 517 37.25 4.91 5.83
C LEU A 517 38.57 4.95 5.06
N GLY A 518 38.77 6.02 4.30
CA GLY A 518 39.97 6.24 3.48
C GLY A 518 39.65 6.79 2.10
N ALA A 519 38.51 6.41 1.52
CA ALA A 519 38.14 6.80 0.15
C ALA A 519 37.91 8.32 0.01
N LYS A 520 37.16 8.93 0.94
CA LYS A 520 36.99 10.40 0.97
C LYS A 520 38.31 11.12 1.24
N GLN A 521 39.14 10.59 2.13
CA GLN A 521 40.43 11.21 2.50
C GLN A 521 41.42 11.15 1.35
N LEU A 522 41.39 10.08 0.55
CA LEU A 522 42.18 9.95 -0.67
C LEU A 522 41.80 11.01 -1.70
N LEU A 523 40.50 11.22 -1.95
CA LEU A 523 40.05 12.28 -2.88
C LEU A 523 40.48 13.67 -2.40
N LEU A 524 40.33 13.95 -1.09
CA LEU A 524 40.78 15.21 -0.52
C LEU A 524 42.31 15.40 -0.62
N ALA A 525 43.09 14.34 -0.41
CA ALA A 525 44.56 14.37 -0.49
C ALA A 525 45.09 14.56 -1.92
N VAL A 526 44.30 14.15 -2.91
CA VAL A 526 44.59 14.31 -4.35
C VAL A 526 44.26 15.73 -4.85
N GLY A 527 43.54 16.53 -4.06
CA GLY A 527 43.20 17.92 -4.39
C GLY A 527 41.72 18.18 -4.69
N PHE A 528 40.83 17.22 -4.42
CA PHE A 528 39.39 17.52 -4.44
C PHE A 528 39.02 18.31 -3.18
N VAL A 529 38.29 19.40 -3.35
CA VAL A 529 37.79 20.26 -2.28
C VAL A 529 36.27 20.16 -2.24
N LEU A 530 35.71 20.29 -1.03
CA LEU A 530 34.26 20.32 -0.86
C LEU A 530 33.74 21.69 -1.28
N ASN A 531 32.70 21.72 -2.11
CA ASN A 531 32.02 22.97 -2.49
C ASN A 531 31.27 23.57 -1.29
N GLU A 532 30.89 24.85 -1.36
CA GLU A 532 30.21 25.60 -0.29
C GLU A 532 28.91 24.92 0.19
N SER A 533 28.19 24.27 -0.73
CA SER A 533 26.96 23.52 -0.44
C SER A 533 27.20 22.15 0.21
N GLY A 534 28.45 21.66 0.27
CA GLY A 534 28.79 20.39 0.93
C GLY A 534 28.48 19.10 0.14
N ASP A 535 27.80 19.20 -1.00
CA ASP A 535 27.26 18.04 -1.74
C ASP A 535 28.14 17.58 -2.91
N THR A 536 29.07 18.42 -3.36
CA THR A 536 29.94 18.14 -4.51
C THR A 536 31.41 18.31 -4.14
N LEU A 537 32.24 17.38 -4.64
CA LEU A 537 33.70 17.46 -4.58
C LEU A 537 34.20 18.01 -5.92
N VAL A 538 34.92 19.12 -5.89
CA VAL A 538 35.47 19.79 -7.07
C VAL A 538 37.00 19.76 -6.98
N LEU A 539 37.67 19.39 -8.05
CA LEU A 539 39.13 19.45 -8.13
C LEU A 539 39.57 20.91 -8.07
N GLY A 540 40.42 21.26 -7.10
CA GLY A 540 40.98 22.60 -6.97
C GLY A 540 41.78 23.00 -8.21
N ALA A 541 41.83 24.28 -8.54
CA ALA A 541 42.57 24.79 -9.70
C ALA A 541 44.09 24.50 -9.59
N ASP A 542 44.59 24.39 -8.37
CA ASP A 542 46.00 24.14 -8.03
C ASP A 542 46.33 22.64 -7.91
N ALA A 543 45.46 21.74 -8.39
CA ALA A 543 45.69 20.31 -8.27
C ALA A 543 46.86 19.85 -9.15
N ASP A 544 47.81 19.14 -8.54
CA ASP A 544 48.99 18.62 -9.22
C ASP A 544 48.63 17.41 -10.11
N LEU A 545 48.72 17.61 -11.42
CA LEU A 545 48.47 16.57 -12.43
C LEU A 545 49.46 15.40 -12.32
N SER A 546 50.70 15.64 -11.86
CA SER A 546 51.70 14.59 -11.63
C SER A 546 51.30 13.69 -10.46
N LEU A 547 50.76 14.27 -9.40
CA LEU A 547 50.24 13.52 -8.26
C LEU A 547 49.02 12.68 -8.67
N LEU A 548 48.15 13.20 -9.53
CA LEU A 548 47.02 12.46 -10.09
C LEU A 548 47.44 11.25 -10.93
N SER A 549 48.49 11.37 -11.75
CA SER A 549 49.03 10.22 -12.49
C SER A 549 49.67 9.19 -11.57
N ASP A 550 50.47 9.61 -10.58
CA ASP A 550 51.09 8.69 -9.63
C ASP A 550 50.05 7.93 -8.80
N THR A 551 48.97 8.61 -8.43
CA THR A 551 47.88 8.01 -7.65
C THR A 551 47.03 7.05 -8.48
N LYS A 552 46.85 7.32 -9.79
CA LYS A 552 46.27 6.36 -10.74
C LYS A 552 47.08 5.07 -10.77
N ASP A 553 48.40 5.16 -10.95
CA ASP A 553 49.28 3.99 -11.01
C ASP A 553 49.28 3.19 -9.70
N LYS A 554 49.25 3.88 -8.55
CA LYS A 554 49.12 3.25 -7.23
C LYS A 554 47.78 2.55 -7.05
N LEU A 555 46.69 3.12 -7.54
CA LEU A 555 45.37 2.48 -7.51
C LEU A 555 45.28 1.28 -8.46
N GLU A 556 45.89 1.34 -9.64
CA GLU A 556 45.97 0.19 -10.56
C GLU A 556 46.76 -0.97 -9.95
N LYS A 557 47.93 -0.68 -9.36
CA LYS A 557 48.72 -1.68 -8.62
C LYS A 557 47.93 -2.28 -7.44
N ALA A 558 47.24 -1.44 -6.67
CA ALA A 558 46.45 -1.90 -5.53
C ALA A 558 45.22 -2.73 -5.96
N LEU A 559 44.60 -2.41 -7.10
CA LEU A 559 43.50 -3.19 -7.66
C LEU A 559 43.99 -4.52 -8.24
N ALA A 560 45.18 -4.57 -8.85
CA ALA A 560 45.79 -5.81 -9.32
C ALA A 560 46.22 -6.74 -8.16
N ALA A 561 46.58 -6.16 -7.00
CA ALA A 561 46.97 -6.89 -5.80
C ALA A 561 45.78 -7.31 -4.90
N TYR A 562 44.58 -6.78 -5.13
CA TYR A 562 43.36 -7.07 -4.39
C TYR A 562 42.63 -8.27 -4.99
#